data_AF-A0A4P6DGH5-F1
#
_entry.id   AF-A0A4P6DGH5-F1
#
_cell.length_a   1.000
_cell.length_b   1.000
_cell.length_c   1.000
_cell.angle_alpha   90.00
_cell.angle_beta   90.00
_cell.angle_gamma   90.00
#
_symmetry.space_group_name_H-M   'P 1'
#
loop_
_entity.id
_entity.type
_entity.pdbx_description
1 polymer ?
#
loop_
_entity_poly.entity_id
_entity_poly.type
_entity_poly.pdbx_seq_one_letter_code
_entity_poly.pdbx_strand_id
1 'polypeptide(L)'
;FFLSFSGHPFTGEDVIYESWEPNSRINLVVLAVQDFRTVLGLDQRSNLLKHLFTFLTPKITEYCKNSKHTGYNPRENEVILAKYREENESEPNWYRAICIQSMRSSSYILFIDYGNSGELPHSEIRCMPPEFMDTPVALKRCSIYGLSDSLSDELKQKVKQGLDQFSGEAIVIEDNENGNSTLWVPSLYPKLQEIGVPRIDPPSAWNKKNRRLF
;
A
#
# COMPACT_ATOMS: atom_id res chain seq x y z
N PHE A 1 -16.22 1.53 -21.84
CA PHE A 1 -15.59 0.81 -22.95
C PHE A 1 -14.76 -0.31 -22.34
N PHE A 2 -15.22 -1.56 -22.45
CA PHE A 2 -14.43 -2.72 -22.02
C PHE A 2 -13.31 -2.89 -23.05
N LEU A 3 -12.08 -2.53 -22.68
CA LEU A 3 -10.91 -2.89 -23.48
C LEU A 3 -10.77 -4.41 -23.43
N SER A 4 -10.59 -4.99 -24.61
CA SER A 4 -10.34 -6.42 -24.82
C SER A 4 -9.11 -6.84 -24.02
N PHE A 5 -9.29 -7.72 -23.03
CA PHE A 5 -8.17 -8.44 -22.44
C PHE A 5 -7.59 -9.37 -23.50
N SER A 6 -6.44 -8.96 -24.06
CA SER A 6 -5.43 -9.95 -24.45
C SER A 6 -5.28 -10.89 -23.27
N GLY A 7 -5.35 -12.21 -23.45
CA GLY A 7 -5.29 -13.22 -22.38
C GLY A 7 -3.95 -13.31 -21.65
N HIS A 8 -3.30 -12.17 -21.42
CA HIS A 8 -2.10 -12.00 -20.62
C HIS A 8 -2.48 -11.71 -19.17
N PRO A 9 -1.72 -12.22 -18.19
CA PRO A 9 -1.94 -11.88 -16.80
C PRO A 9 -1.74 -10.39 -16.52
N PHE A 10 -2.45 -9.89 -15.51
CA PHE A 10 -2.28 -8.54 -14.98
C PHE A 10 -0.94 -8.36 -14.31
N THR A 11 -0.39 -7.16 -14.42
CA THR A 11 0.86 -6.77 -13.80
C THR A 11 0.67 -5.55 -12.90
N GLY A 12 1.72 -5.17 -12.15
CA GLY A 12 1.70 -3.94 -11.35
C GLY A 12 1.40 -2.67 -12.15
N GLU A 13 1.62 -2.67 -13.47
CA GLU A 13 1.31 -1.53 -14.35
C GLU A 13 -0.20 -1.39 -14.63
N ASP A 14 -0.96 -2.47 -14.46
CA ASP A 14 -2.41 -2.50 -14.67
C ASP A 14 -3.21 -2.09 -13.42
N VAL A 15 -2.52 -1.89 -12.30
CA VAL A 15 -3.13 -1.53 -11.02
C VAL A 15 -3.45 -0.04 -10.98
N ILE A 16 -4.69 0.27 -10.57
CA ILE A 16 -5.07 1.63 -10.19
C ILE A 16 -4.96 1.79 -8.67
N TYR A 17 -4.45 2.92 -8.21
CA TYR A 17 -4.31 3.22 -6.79
C TYR A 17 -5.45 4.12 -6.29
N GLU A 18 -5.76 4.04 -5.00
CA GLU A 18 -6.63 5.02 -4.35
C GLU A 18 -6.12 6.43 -4.63
N SER A 19 -6.98 7.41 -4.90
CA SER A 19 -6.55 8.81 -5.03
C SER A 19 -6.56 9.49 -3.66
N TRP A 20 -5.48 10.18 -3.32
CA TRP A 20 -5.39 11.03 -2.13
C TRP A 20 -5.32 12.49 -2.56
N GLU A 21 -6.37 13.25 -2.29
CA GLU A 21 -6.46 14.65 -2.72
C GLU A 21 -5.35 15.51 -2.09
N PRO A 22 -4.55 16.27 -2.87
CA PRO A 22 -3.54 17.16 -2.33
C PRO A 22 -4.12 18.18 -1.34
N ASN A 23 -3.43 18.37 -0.22
CA ASN A 23 -3.81 19.16 0.96
C ASN A 23 -4.93 18.55 1.83
N SER A 24 -5.44 17.36 1.49
CA SER A 24 -6.33 16.64 2.38
C SER A 24 -5.57 16.08 3.59
N ARG A 25 -6.33 15.83 4.67
CA ARG A 25 -5.83 15.18 5.89
C ARG A 25 -6.20 13.70 5.85
N ILE A 26 -5.22 12.85 6.08
CA ILE A 26 -5.40 11.41 6.22
C ILE A 26 -4.98 10.96 7.62
N ASN A 27 -5.48 9.80 8.03
CA ASN A 27 -4.97 9.10 9.20
C ASN A 27 -4.00 8.02 8.74
N LEU A 28 -2.75 8.41 8.52
CA LEU A 28 -1.70 7.50 8.07
C LEU A 28 -1.49 6.39 9.11
N VAL A 29 -1.49 5.15 8.64
CA VAL A 29 -0.95 3.99 9.35
C VAL A 29 0.23 3.47 8.57
N VAL A 30 1.40 3.44 9.21
CA VAL A 30 2.62 2.86 8.65
C VAL A 30 2.60 1.36 8.88
N LEU A 31 2.65 0.62 7.79
CA LEU A 31 2.63 -0.86 7.77
C LEU A 31 4.03 -1.43 7.62
N ALA A 32 4.90 -0.72 6.88
CA ALA A 32 6.31 -1.07 6.76
C ALA A 32 7.17 0.17 6.52
N VAL A 33 8.40 0.16 7.04
CA VAL A 33 9.39 1.20 6.81
C VAL A 33 10.40 0.71 5.78
N GLN A 34 10.46 1.33 4.60
CA GLN A 34 11.37 0.95 3.53
C GLN A 34 12.75 1.60 3.71
N ASP A 35 12.77 2.87 4.10
CA ASP A 35 13.98 3.61 4.46
C ASP A 35 13.64 4.71 5.48
N PHE A 36 14.61 5.58 5.80
CA PHE A 36 14.42 6.62 6.83
C PHE A 36 13.38 7.69 6.50
N ARG A 37 12.91 7.76 5.25
CA ARG A 37 11.89 8.70 4.81
C ARG A 37 10.78 8.05 3.98
N THR A 38 10.88 6.77 3.66
CA THR A 38 9.89 6.09 2.83
C THR A 38 9.23 4.97 3.59
N VAL A 39 7.90 4.98 3.59
CA VAL A 39 7.04 4.01 4.26
C VAL A 39 6.01 3.44 3.30
N LEU A 40 5.54 2.22 3.56
CA LEU A 40 4.29 1.72 3.02
C LEU A 40 3.18 2.03 4.04
N GLY A 41 2.11 2.66 3.59
CA GLY A 41 1.02 3.04 4.47
C GLY A 41 -0.31 3.18 3.76
N LEU A 42 -1.35 3.34 4.57
CA LEU A 42 -2.73 3.52 4.14
C LEU A 42 -3.41 4.61 4.98
N ASP A 43 -4.54 5.13 4.51
CA ASP A 43 -5.42 5.95 5.32
C ASP A 43 -6.41 5.05 6.09
N GLN A 44 -6.30 5.04 7.42
CA GLN A 44 -7.21 4.27 8.28
C GLN A 44 -8.68 4.68 8.13
N ARG A 45 -8.94 5.89 7.63
CA ARG A 45 -10.31 6.41 7.43
C ARG A 45 -10.85 6.12 6.03
N SER A 46 -10.05 5.53 5.16
CA SER A 46 -10.40 5.21 3.78
C SER A 46 -11.71 4.44 3.67
N ASN A 47 -12.61 4.92 2.81
CA ASN A 47 -13.81 4.18 2.44
C ASN A 47 -13.48 2.98 1.55
N LEU A 48 -12.39 3.05 0.77
CA LEU A 48 -11.88 1.92 0.03
C LEU A 48 -11.47 0.80 0.99
N LEU A 49 -10.75 1.10 2.07
CA LEU A 49 -10.37 0.08 3.05
C LEU A 49 -11.59 -0.64 3.63
N LYS A 50 -12.65 0.10 3.97
CA LYS A 50 -13.93 -0.48 4.41
C LYS A 50 -14.56 -1.36 3.31
N HIS A 51 -14.55 -0.90 2.06
CA HIS A 51 -15.08 -1.66 0.92
C HIS A 51 -14.28 -2.95 0.67
N LEU A 52 -12.95 -2.90 0.78
CA LEU A 52 -12.08 -4.06 0.67
C LEU A 52 -12.48 -5.13 1.69
N PHE A 53 -12.59 -4.75 2.97
CA PHE A 53 -12.96 -5.68 4.03
C PHE A 53 -14.40 -6.20 3.94
N THR A 54 -15.36 -5.32 3.66
CA THR A 54 -16.80 -5.68 3.75
C THR A 54 -17.35 -6.33 2.49
N PHE A 55 -16.72 -6.10 1.33
CA PHE A 55 -17.25 -6.55 0.05
C PHE A 55 -16.23 -7.32 -0.78
N LEU A 56 -15.07 -6.73 -1.07
CA LEU A 56 -14.13 -7.33 -2.02
C LEU A 56 -13.54 -8.64 -1.49
N THR A 57 -13.01 -8.66 -0.27
CA THR A 57 -12.40 -9.85 0.33
C THR A 57 -13.38 -11.02 0.41
N PRO A 58 -14.63 -10.86 0.92
CA PRO A 58 -15.64 -11.92 0.85
C PRO A 58 -15.90 -12.43 -0.57
N LYS A 59 -16.03 -11.53 -1.55
CA LYS A 59 -16.28 -11.89 -2.96
C LYS A 59 -15.12 -12.68 -3.57
N ILE A 60 -13.87 -12.26 -3.32
CA ILE A 60 -12.66 -12.97 -3.75
C ILE A 60 -12.59 -14.35 -3.10
N THR A 61 -12.84 -14.44 -1.79
CA THR A 61 -12.85 -15.72 -1.06
C THR A 61 -13.88 -16.69 -1.62
N GLU A 62 -15.11 -16.23 -1.90
CA GLU A 62 -16.15 -17.04 -2.52
C GLU A 62 -15.73 -17.54 -3.91
N TYR A 63 -15.21 -16.64 -4.76
CA TYR A 63 -14.69 -16.98 -6.08
C TYR A 63 -13.62 -18.08 -6.00
N CYS A 64 -12.62 -17.92 -5.13
CA CYS A 64 -11.52 -18.88 -4.99
C CYS A 64 -11.98 -20.23 -4.43
N LYS A 65 -12.97 -20.25 -3.52
CA LYS A 65 -13.55 -21.49 -2.97
C LYS A 65 -14.33 -22.29 -4.02
N ASN A 66 -15.01 -21.59 -4.94
CA ASN A 66 -15.81 -22.21 -6.00
C ASN A 66 -14.99 -22.53 -7.26
N SER A 67 -13.74 -22.08 -7.33
CA SER A 67 -12.85 -22.31 -8.47
C SER A 67 -12.42 -23.78 -8.58
N LYS A 68 -12.40 -24.30 -9.81
CA LYS A 68 -11.82 -25.63 -10.11
C LYS A 68 -10.29 -25.62 -10.08
N HIS A 69 -9.67 -24.43 -10.12
CA HIS A 69 -8.22 -24.31 -10.07
C HIS A 69 -7.73 -24.52 -8.64
N THR A 70 -6.70 -25.34 -8.48
CA THR A 70 -6.15 -25.72 -7.18
C THR A 70 -4.80 -25.08 -6.87
N GLY A 71 -4.16 -24.44 -7.86
CA GLY A 71 -2.92 -23.70 -7.71
C GLY A 71 -2.56 -22.92 -8.96
N TYR A 72 -1.60 -22.01 -8.83
CA TYR A 72 -1.13 -21.16 -9.92
C TYR A 72 0.34 -20.75 -9.70
N ASN A 73 1.16 -20.80 -10.76
CA ASN A 73 2.56 -20.38 -10.74
C ASN A 73 2.69 -19.02 -11.45
N PRO A 74 2.76 -17.91 -10.69
CA PRO A 74 2.82 -16.57 -11.28
C PRO A 74 4.22 -16.19 -11.74
N ARG A 75 4.28 -15.24 -12.67
CA ARG A 75 5.51 -14.53 -13.03
C ARG A 75 5.79 -13.41 -12.03
N GLU A 76 7.03 -12.95 -11.99
CA GLU A 76 7.37 -11.72 -11.28
C GLU A 76 6.57 -10.53 -11.85
N ASN A 77 6.18 -9.62 -10.96
CA ASN A 77 5.31 -8.47 -11.21
C ASN A 77 3.85 -8.81 -11.57
N GLU A 78 3.45 -10.08 -11.54
CA GLU A 78 2.07 -10.49 -11.83
C GLU A 78 1.14 -10.24 -10.63
N VAL A 79 -0.03 -9.66 -10.88
CA VAL A 79 -1.09 -9.50 -9.89
C VAL A 79 -1.87 -10.82 -9.78
N ILE A 80 -2.09 -11.26 -8.55
CA ILE A 80 -2.63 -12.57 -8.21
C ILE A 80 -3.65 -12.47 -7.09
N LEU A 81 -4.36 -13.57 -6.85
CA LEU A 81 -5.07 -13.80 -5.61
C LEU A 81 -4.26 -14.75 -4.73
N ALA A 82 -4.04 -14.38 -3.48
CA ALA A 82 -3.21 -15.11 -2.53
C ALA A 82 -4.00 -15.41 -1.26
N LYS A 83 -3.80 -16.60 -0.72
CA LYS A 83 -4.45 -17.07 0.49
C LYS A 83 -3.70 -16.58 1.72
N TYR A 84 -4.41 -16.11 2.73
CA TYR A 84 -3.85 -15.74 4.02
C TYR A 84 -4.83 -16.06 5.14
N ARG A 85 -4.30 -16.37 6.33
CA ARG A 85 -5.09 -16.62 7.52
C ARG A 85 -4.68 -15.60 8.57
N GLU A 86 -5.60 -14.69 8.88
CA GLU A 86 -5.43 -13.77 10.01
C GLU A 86 -5.51 -14.55 11.33
N GLU A 87 -4.80 -14.10 12.37
CA GLU A 87 -4.69 -14.83 13.66
C GLU A 87 -6.03 -15.04 14.37
N ASN A 88 -6.98 -14.12 14.15
CA ASN A 88 -8.31 -14.10 14.73
C ASN A 88 -9.35 -14.86 13.87
N GLU A 89 -8.97 -15.45 12.74
CA GLU A 89 -9.88 -16.14 11.84
C GLU A 89 -9.71 -17.66 11.86
N SER A 90 -10.85 -18.37 11.95
CA SER A 90 -10.88 -19.84 11.95
C SER A 90 -10.64 -20.44 10.58
N GLU A 91 -10.91 -19.70 9.51
CA GLU A 91 -10.73 -20.10 8.12
C GLU A 91 -9.94 -19.04 7.36
N PRO A 92 -9.08 -19.43 6.42
CA PRO A 92 -8.32 -18.50 5.61
C PRO A 92 -9.20 -17.77 4.60
N ASN A 93 -8.84 -16.53 4.32
CA ASN A 93 -9.41 -15.70 3.26
C ASN A 93 -8.45 -15.57 2.08
N TRP A 94 -8.98 -15.03 0.97
CA TRP A 94 -8.21 -14.73 -0.23
C TRP A 94 -8.19 -13.23 -0.48
N TYR A 95 -7.03 -12.74 -0.85
CA TYR A 95 -6.75 -11.32 -0.98
C TYR A 95 -5.98 -11.06 -2.28
N ARG A 96 -5.93 -9.79 -2.71
CA ARG A 96 -5.11 -9.40 -3.86
C ARG A 96 -3.66 -9.26 -3.43
N ALA A 97 -2.76 -9.73 -4.28
CA ALA A 97 -1.33 -9.61 -4.06
C ALA A 97 -0.59 -9.43 -5.39
N ILE A 98 0.67 -9.06 -5.30
CA ILE A 98 1.60 -9.04 -6.44
C ILE A 98 2.76 -9.99 -6.16
N CYS A 99 3.16 -10.75 -7.18
CA CYS A 99 4.33 -11.61 -7.10
C CYS A 99 5.61 -10.76 -7.20
N ILE A 100 6.37 -10.72 -6.11
CA ILE A 100 7.66 -10.01 -6.04
C ILE A 100 8.78 -10.90 -6.56
N GLN A 101 8.70 -12.21 -6.31
CA GLN A 101 9.70 -13.15 -6.79
C GLN A 101 9.06 -14.52 -7.02
N SER A 102 9.19 -15.03 -8.25
CA SER A 102 8.76 -16.39 -8.60
C SER A 102 9.88 -17.38 -8.27
N MET A 103 9.54 -18.48 -7.60
CA MET A 103 10.46 -19.55 -7.20
C MET A 103 9.96 -20.91 -7.71
N ARG A 104 10.77 -21.96 -7.56
CA ARG A 104 10.48 -23.28 -8.15
C ARG A 104 9.16 -23.90 -7.68
N SER A 105 8.81 -23.75 -6.40
CA SER A 105 7.64 -24.38 -5.77
C SER A 105 6.75 -23.40 -5.00
N SER A 106 7.10 -22.13 -5.03
CA SER A 106 6.52 -21.07 -4.21
C SER A 106 6.74 -19.72 -4.88
N SER A 107 6.19 -18.67 -4.29
CA SER A 107 6.46 -17.29 -4.71
C SER A 107 6.47 -16.38 -3.49
N TYR A 108 7.36 -15.40 -3.50
CA TYR A 108 7.35 -14.32 -2.53
C TYR A 108 6.40 -13.23 -3.03
N ILE A 109 5.42 -12.85 -2.23
CA ILE A 109 4.30 -12.00 -2.62
C ILE A 109 4.14 -10.83 -1.64
N LEU A 110 3.54 -9.74 -2.11
CA LEU A 110 3.11 -8.60 -1.31
C LEU A 110 1.59 -8.44 -1.44
N PHE A 111 0.87 -8.42 -0.32
CA PHE A 111 -0.56 -8.12 -0.31
C PHE A 111 -0.76 -6.64 -0.56
N ILE A 112 -1.22 -6.31 -1.76
CA ILE A 112 -1.26 -4.92 -2.27
C ILE A 112 -2.26 -4.05 -1.53
N ASP A 113 -3.19 -4.62 -0.76
CA ASP A 113 -4.17 -3.85 0.02
C ASP A 113 -3.79 -3.68 1.50
N TYR A 114 -2.81 -4.45 1.99
CA TYR A 114 -2.54 -4.62 3.43
C TYR A 114 -1.06 -4.54 3.82
N GLY A 115 -0.14 -4.58 2.85
CA GLY A 115 1.28 -4.33 3.05
C GLY A 115 2.10 -5.48 3.64
N ASN A 116 1.47 -6.52 4.18
CA ASN A 116 2.17 -7.74 4.60
C ASN A 116 2.70 -8.51 3.37
N SER A 117 3.83 -9.19 3.55
CA SER A 117 4.47 -9.99 2.51
C SER A 117 4.91 -11.34 3.06
N GLY A 118 5.15 -12.30 2.17
CA GLY A 118 5.55 -13.64 2.58
C GLY A 118 5.75 -14.58 1.40
N GLU A 119 6.27 -15.76 1.70
CA GLU A 119 6.37 -16.85 0.74
C GLU A 119 5.15 -17.74 0.83
N LEU A 120 4.52 -18.03 -0.32
CA LEU A 120 3.38 -18.95 -0.41
C LEU A 120 3.65 -20.06 -1.42
N PRO A 121 3.22 -21.31 -1.15
CA PRO A 121 3.22 -22.36 -2.15
C PRO A 121 2.23 -22.03 -3.27
N HIS A 122 2.48 -22.50 -4.49
CA HIS A 122 1.60 -22.24 -5.64
C HIS A 122 0.16 -22.75 -5.45
N SER A 123 -0.07 -23.72 -4.56
CA SER A 123 -1.42 -24.18 -4.17
C SER A 123 -2.27 -23.11 -3.49
N GLU A 124 -1.63 -22.09 -2.93
CA GLU A 124 -2.24 -20.96 -2.21
C GLU A 124 -2.30 -19.69 -3.06
N ILE A 125 -2.08 -19.83 -4.37
CA ILE A 125 -2.13 -18.74 -5.34
C ILE A 125 -3.17 -19.08 -6.42
N ARG A 126 -3.89 -18.07 -6.91
CA ARG A 126 -4.76 -18.13 -8.09
C ARG A 126 -4.43 -16.97 -9.03
N CYS A 127 -4.66 -17.18 -10.33
CA CYS A 127 -4.57 -16.12 -11.33
C CYS A 127 -5.64 -15.06 -11.05
N MET A 128 -5.31 -13.78 -11.28
CA MET A 128 -6.21 -12.65 -11.08
C MET A 128 -7.29 -12.59 -12.17
N PRO A 129 -8.59 -12.70 -11.81
CA PRO A 129 -9.70 -12.43 -12.70
C PRO A 129 -9.85 -10.92 -12.96
N PRO A 130 -10.26 -10.50 -14.18
CA PRO A 130 -10.49 -9.10 -14.49
C PRO A 130 -11.48 -8.38 -13.55
N GLU A 131 -12.47 -9.10 -13.02
CA GLU A 131 -13.52 -8.53 -12.16
C GLU A 131 -13.02 -7.98 -10.81
N PHE A 132 -11.77 -8.25 -10.42
CA PHE A 132 -11.17 -7.74 -9.17
C PHE A 132 -10.09 -6.68 -9.41
N MET A 133 -9.85 -6.29 -10.67
CA MET A 133 -8.89 -5.26 -11.04
C MET A 133 -9.48 -3.85 -11.05
N ASP A 134 -10.81 -3.72 -11.18
CA ASP A 134 -11.49 -2.41 -11.17
C ASP A 134 -11.50 -1.73 -9.79
N THR A 135 -11.22 -2.47 -8.71
CA THR A 135 -11.10 -1.89 -7.36
C THR A 135 -9.71 -1.26 -7.20
N PRO A 136 -9.58 -0.01 -6.73
CA PRO A 136 -8.26 0.56 -6.48
C PRO A 136 -7.50 -0.14 -5.36
N VAL A 137 -6.17 -0.01 -5.39
CA VAL A 137 -5.25 -0.49 -4.36
C VAL A 137 -5.13 0.55 -3.25
N ALA A 138 -5.27 0.10 -2.00
CA ALA A 138 -5.21 0.98 -0.82
C ALA A 138 -3.78 1.26 -0.32
N LEU A 139 -2.82 0.36 -0.55
CA LEU A 139 -1.46 0.53 -0.07
C LEU A 139 -0.69 1.53 -0.93
N LYS A 140 -0.10 2.53 -0.29
CA LYS A 140 0.74 3.52 -0.96
C LYS A 140 2.17 3.53 -0.45
N ARG A 141 3.09 3.81 -1.37
CA ARG A 141 4.48 4.13 -1.04
C ARG A 141 4.58 5.63 -0.77
N CYS A 142 4.81 5.99 0.48
CA CYS A 142 4.78 7.37 0.93
C CYS A 142 6.18 7.87 1.29
N SER A 143 6.60 8.98 0.67
CA SER A 143 7.77 9.74 1.10
C SER A 143 7.37 10.78 2.14
N ILE A 144 8.08 10.83 3.26
CA ILE A 144 7.84 11.79 4.34
C ILE A 144 8.64 13.06 4.07
N TYR A 145 7.90 14.15 3.80
CA TYR A 145 8.44 15.47 3.57
C TYR A 145 9.21 15.99 4.79
N GLY A 146 10.30 16.73 4.52
CA GLY A 146 11.07 17.41 5.56
C GLY A 146 12.12 16.55 6.26
N LEU A 147 12.36 15.32 5.78
CA LEU A 147 13.47 14.47 6.22
C LEU A 147 14.65 14.60 5.25
N SER A 148 15.76 15.17 5.72
CA SER A 148 16.93 15.51 4.91
C SER A 148 17.95 14.36 4.82
N ASP A 149 18.60 14.21 3.66
CA ASP A 149 19.75 13.33 3.49
C ASP A 149 20.97 13.76 4.32
N SER A 150 21.02 15.03 4.74
CA SER A 150 22.07 15.58 5.61
C SER A 150 22.00 15.10 7.05
N LEU A 151 20.95 14.37 7.44
CA LEU A 151 20.88 13.72 8.75
C LEU A 151 21.99 12.67 8.87
N SER A 152 22.59 12.56 10.06
CA SER A 152 23.54 11.48 10.35
C SER A 152 22.84 10.12 10.30
N ASP A 153 23.60 9.06 10.06
CA ASP A 153 23.05 7.70 10.00
C ASP A 153 22.39 7.27 11.32
N GLU A 154 22.89 7.77 12.45
CA GLU A 154 22.28 7.55 13.76
C GLU A 154 20.87 8.18 13.82
N LEU A 155 20.72 9.42 13.35
CA LEU A 155 19.41 10.09 13.31
C LEU A 155 18.47 9.41 12.33
N LYS A 156 18.96 9.01 11.15
CA LYS A 156 18.17 8.24 10.18
C LYS A 156 17.64 6.95 10.79
N GLN A 157 18.44 6.24 11.57
CA GLN A 157 18.01 5.02 12.24
C GLN A 157 16.94 5.29 13.32
N LYS A 158 17.10 6.36 14.11
CA LYS A 158 16.08 6.78 15.09
C LYS A 158 14.77 7.20 14.42
N VAL A 159 14.84 7.89 13.27
CA VAL A 159 13.67 8.26 12.47
C VAL A 159 12.95 7.00 11.97
N LYS A 160 13.68 6.00 11.43
CA LYS A 160 13.10 4.71 11.02
C LYS A 160 12.34 4.04 12.16
N GLN A 161 12.92 4.02 13.36
CA GLN A 161 12.27 3.47 14.55
C GLN A 161 11.01 4.24 14.95
N GLY A 162 11.02 5.57 14.82
CA GLY A 162 9.85 6.41 15.11
C GLY A 162 8.72 6.29 14.08
N LEU A 163 9.06 5.90 12.84
CA LEU A 163 8.10 5.61 11.78
C LEU A 163 7.51 4.20 11.88
N ASP A 164 8.24 3.25 12.46
CA ASP A 164 7.77 1.88 12.61
C ASP A 164 6.48 1.83 13.43
N GLN A 165 5.46 1.18 12.88
CA GLN A 165 4.10 1.11 13.45
C GLN A 165 3.48 2.47 13.80
N PHE A 166 3.97 3.56 13.18
CA PHE A 166 3.41 4.88 13.40
C PHE A 166 1.96 4.95 12.91
N SER A 167 1.09 5.55 13.73
CA SER A 167 -0.24 5.97 13.32
C SER A 167 -0.48 7.41 13.75
N GLY A 168 -0.97 8.24 12.84
CA GLY A 168 -1.20 9.65 13.12
C GLY A 168 -1.70 10.45 11.93
N GLU A 169 -1.90 11.75 12.17
CA GLU A 169 -2.36 12.66 11.13
C GLU A 169 -1.23 12.99 10.15
N ALA A 170 -1.53 12.87 8.86
CA ALA A 170 -0.66 13.34 7.78
C ALA A 170 -1.46 14.23 6.82
N ILE A 171 -0.74 15.14 6.15
CA ILE A 171 -1.27 15.97 5.08
C ILE A 171 -0.67 15.49 3.77
N VAL A 172 -1.53 15.26 2.79
CA VAL A 172 -1.11 14.87 1.45
C VAL A 172 -0.50 16.08 0.77
N ILE A 173 0.75 15.95 0.35
CA ILE A 173 1.50 17.01 -0.33
C ILE A 173 1.34 16.81 -1.83
N GLU A 174 1.74 15.64 -2.32
CA GLU A 174 1.57 15.19 -3.70
C GLU A 174 1.04 13.76 -3.71
N ASP A 175 0.26 13.44 -4.72
CA ASP A 175 -0.21 12.09 -4.98
C ASP A 175 -0.04 11.77 -6.46
N ASN A 176 0.65 10.68 -6.75
CA ASN A 176 0.88 10.21 -8.11
C ASN A 176 -0.02 8.99 -8.37
N GLU A 177 -0.51 8.89 -9.61
CA GLU A 177 -1.39 7.80 -10.04
C GLU A 177 -0.74 6.40 -9.92
N ASN A 178 0.59 6.33 -9.78
CA ASN A 178 1.36 5.10 -9.62
C ASN A 178 1.50 4.61 -8.17
N GLY A 179 0.72 5.16 -7.23
CA GLY A 179 0.72 4.73 -5.82
C GLY A 179 1.85 5.34 -4.98
N ASN A 180 2.63 6.26 -5.54
CA ASN A 180 3.58 7.06 -4.76
C ASN A 180 2.94 8.36 -4.29
N SER A 181 3.10 8.68 -3.01
CA SER A 181 2.65 9.95 -2.44
C SER A 181 3.75 10.62 -1.65
N THR A 182 3.70 11.95 -1.57
CA THR A 182 4.51 12.72 -0.61
C THR A 182 3.59 13.18 0.51
N LEU A 183 3.98 12.93 1.77
CA LEU A 183 3.20 13.27 2.94
C LEU A 183 3.98 14.19 3.87
N TRP A 184 3.30 15.16 4.47
CA TRP A 184 3.82 15.88 5.62
C TRP A 184 3.15 15.39 6.89
N VAL A 185 3.94 14.95 7.87
CA VAL A 185 3.42 14.27 9.07
C VAL A 185 3.67 15.15 10.31
N PRO A 186 2.82 16.17 10.56
CA PRO A 186 3.02 17.10 11.67
C PRO A 186 3.08 16.41 13.04
N SER A 187 2.29 15.35 13.23
CA SER A 187 2.24 14.60 14.50
C SER A 187 3.50 13.78 14.79
N LEU A 188 4.40 13.61 13.81
CA LEU A 188 5.68 12.93 14.01
C LEU A 188 6.74 13.88 14.62
N TYR A 189 6.64 15.19 14.36
CA TYR A 189 7.68 16.16 14.72
C TYR A 189 7.98 16.31 16.21
N PRO A 190 7.01 16.23 17.15
CA PRO A 190 7.36 16.27 18.57
C PRO A 190 8.42 15.23 18.95
N LYS A 191 8.25 13.97 18.49
CA LYS A 191 9.22 12.89 18.72
C LYS A 191 10.54 13.12 17.97
N LEU A 192 10.48 13.65 16.75
CA LEU A 192 11.68 13.94 15.96
C LEU A 192 12.52 15.06 16.57
N GLN A 193 11.89 16.09 17.12
CA GLN A 193 12.60 17.21 17.75
C GLN A 193 13.29 16.78 19.05
N GLU A 194 12.71 15.85 19.82
CA GLU A 194 13.36 15.26 21.00
C GLU A 194 14.69 14.57 20.67
N ILE A 195 14.80 13.97 19.48
CA ILE A 195 16.03 13.33 19.00
C ILE A 195 16.92 14.26 18.16
N GLY A 196 16.60 15.56 18.08
CA GLY A 196 17.42 16.57 17.40
C GLY A 196 17.20 16.69 15.89
N VAL A 197 16.13 16.10 15.34
CA VAL A 197 15.74 16.28 13.93
C VAL A 197 14.95 17.58 13.80
N PRO A 198 15.38 18.54 12.95
CA PRO A 198 14.71 19.83 12.81
C PRO A 198 13.34 19.69 12.15
N ARG A 199 12.43 20.60 12.53
CA ARG A 199 11.13 20.72 11.87
C ARG A 199 11.26 21.47 10.55
N ILE A 200 10.72 20.90 9.49
CA ILE A 200 10.65 21.53 8.16
C ILE A 200 9.19 21.50 7.71
N ASP A 201 8.57 22.68 7.63
CA ASP A 201 7.21 22.82 7.16
C ASP A 201 7.17 22.99 5.62
N PRO A 202 6.16 22.45 4.93
CA PRO A 202 5.97 22.68 3.49
C PRO A 202 5.83 24.18 3.15
N PRO A 203 6.28 24.64 1.97
CA PRO A 203 6.21 26.05 1.59
C PRO A 203 4.76 26.59 1.62
N SER A 204 4.59 27.82 2.12
CA SER A 204 3.27 28.49 2.20
C SER A 204 2.58 28.70 0.84
N ALA A 205 3.32 28.64 -0.27
CA ALA A 205 2.78 28.71 -1.63
C ALA A 205 1.98 27.45 -2.02
N TRP A 206 2.24 26.30 -1.40
CA TRP A 206 1.45 25.07 -1.58
C TRP A 206 -0.01 25.30 -1.18
N ASN A 207 -0.21 25.98 -0.05
CA ASN A 207 -1.53 26.37 0.46
C ASN A 207 -2.27 27.38 -0.44
N LYS A 208 -1.57 28.05 -1.38
CA LYS A 208 -2.14 29.09 -2.26
C LYS A 208 -2.39 28.61 -3.69
N LYS A 209 -1.59 27.69 -4.23
CA LYS A 209 -1.73 27.22 -5.62
C LYS A 209 -3.01 26.40 -5.84
N ASN A 210 -3.47 25.67 -4.82
CA ASN A 210 -4.65 24.79 -4.91
C ASN A 210 -5.95 25.42 -4.38
N ARG A 211 -5.90 26.67 -3.89
CA ARG A 211 -7.09 27.46 -3.54
C ARG A 211 -7.75 28.15 -4.74
N ARG A 212 -7.15 28.11 -5.93
CA ARG A 212 -7.63 28.78 -7.15
C ARG A 212 -8.46 27.87 -8.08
N LEU A 213 -8.82 26.67 -7.63
CA LEU A 213 -9.68 25.74 -8.36
C LEU A 213 -11.06 25.53 -7.69
N PHE A 214 -11.42 26.40 -6.74
CA PHE A 214 -12.76 26.49 -6.16
C PHE A 214 -13.32 27.90 -6.38
#